data_AF-A0AAD4CWC4-F1
#
_entry.id   AF-A0AAD4CWC4-F1
#
_cell.length_a   1.000
_cell.length_b   1.000
_cell.length_c   1.000
_cell.angle_alpha   90.00
_cell.angle_beta   90.00
_cell.angle_gamma   90.00
#
_symmetry.space_group_name_H-M   'P 1'
#
loop_
_entity.id
_entity.type
_entity.pdbx_description
1 polymer ?
#
loop_
_entity_poly.entity_id
_entity_poly.type
_entity_poly.pdbx_seq_one_letter_code
_entity_poly.pdbx_strand_id
1 'polypeptide(L)'
;MCRLDGCRKPARYNRKNLSKYCSDEHGRELMRLKTRLLNLKKEQDEDLGSRGGILTPGELKAVVMGVSSASEFRILGERILSPPPEEENTETGEKSTKKLGLDADPDGLTYSPTEASKIQGLRAHRDGLIHRQQMLKARDTFLGLVRQRSKAIVEKLKQTDPKGGWKDICGFDSRLAWSDEEFDEWRLSEIGSKALKAGTPEALASSYPEATDADGDTAMDDTKSDEDELASLSRGVCTKKRCERHKQWVKVQQQELIFEEEVLGQDLVTCEKEALNVVEQAMLRMWAEKDNDQVDDVK
;
A
#
# COMPACT_ATOMS: atom_id res chain seq x y z
N MET A 1 -20.39 -46.38 27.31
CA MET A 1 -21.24 -47.08 26.32
C MET A 1 -20.39 -47.52 25.14
N CYS A 2 -20.70 -48.66 24.51
CA CYS A 2 -20.01 -49.16 23.32
C CYS A 2 -20.16 -48.16 22.15
N ARG A 3 -19.11 -47.98 21.34
CA ARG A 3 -19.09 -47.04 20.21
C ARG A 3 -19.59 -47.59 18.86
N LEU A 4 -20.05 -48.85 18.82
CA LEU A 4 -20.68 -49.41 17.62
C LEU A 4 -22.13 -48.91 17.53
N ASP A 5 -22.51 -48.33 16.39
CA ASP A 5 -23.85 -47.81 16.18
C ASP A 5 -24.91 -48.92 16.34
N GLY A 6 -25.92 -48.66 17.17
CA GLY A 6 -26.94 -49.64 17.54
C GLY A 6 -26.63 -50.48 18.79
N CYS A 7 -25.40 -50.46 19.31
CA CYS A 7 -25.05 -51.20 20.53
C CYS A 7 -25.23 -50.37 21.81
N ARG A 8 -26.15 -50.78 22.69
CA ARG A 8 -26.37 -50.13 24.01
C ARG A 8 -25.58 -50.74 25.18
N LYS A 9 -24.71 -51.73 24.92
CA LYS A 9 -23.92 -52.37 25.98
C LYS A 9 -22.82 -51.43 26.51
N PRO A 10 -22.43 -51.52 27.78
CA PRO A 10 -21.31 -50.73 28.31
C PRO A 10 -19.99 -51.15 27.65
N ALA A 11 -19.07 -50.19 27.49
CA ALA A 11 -17.73 -50.48 26.97
C ALA A 11 -16.89 -51.15 28.06
N ARG A 12 -15.94 -52.01 27.68
CA ARG A 12 -15.06 -52.69 28.65
C ARG A 12 -14.05 -51.71 29.22
N TYR A 13 -14.31 -51.28 30.45
CA TYR A 13 -13.40 -50.41 31.20
C TYR A 13 -12.84 -51.18 32.39
N ASN A 14 -11.84 -52.03 32.14
CA ASN A 14 -11.11 -52.75 33.19
C ASN A 14 -9.62 -52.44 33.07
N ARG A 15 -8.91 -52.24 34.20
CA ARG A 15 -7.50 -51.82 34.29
C ARG A 15 -6.54 -52.64 33.42
N LYS A 16 -6.87 -53.90 33.10
CA LYS A 16 -6.05 -54.79 32.25
C LYS A 16 -6.34 -54.69 30.75
N ASN A 17 -7.55 -54.31 30.34
CA ASN A 17 -7.98 -54.26 28.94
C ASN A 17 -8.97 -53.10 28.74
N LEU A 18 -8.45 -51.89 28.53
CA LEU A 18 -9.26 -50.73 28.17
C LEU A 18 -9.73 -50.87 26.72
N SER A 19 -11.03 -51.02 26.51
CA SER A 19 -11.62 -51.03 25.17
C SER A 19 -12.81 -50.08 25.09
N LYS A 20 -12.91 -49.38 23.97
CA LYS A 20 -14.06 -48.51 23.64
C LYS A 20 -15.30 -49.32 23.22
N TYR A 21 -15.19 -50.64 23.18
CA TYR A 21 -16.22 -51.58 22.73
C TYR A 21 -16.57 -52.59 23.82
N CYS A 22 -17.77 -53.15 23.76
CA CYS A 22 -18.19 -54.20 24.70
C CYS A 22 -17.54 -55.57 24.40
N SER A 23 -17.08 -55.79 23.17
CA SER A 23 -16.34 -56.98 22.73
C SER A 23 -15.34 -56.62 21.62
N ASP A 24 -14.34 -57.47 21.38
CA ASP A 24 -13.38 -57.27 20.27
C ASP A 24 -14.04 -57.43 18.90
N GLU A 25 -15.11 -58.22 18.83
CA GLU A 25 -15.94 -58.37 17.65
C GLU A 25 -16.58 -57.05 17.23
N HIS A 26 -17.17 -56.30 18.17
CA HIS A 26 -17.76 -54.99 17.88
C HIS A 26 -16.69 -53.96 17.44
N GLY A 27 -15.47 -54.08 17.96
CA GLY A 27 -14.34 -53.28 17.49
C GLY A 27 -13.96 -53.61 16.05
N ARG A 28 -13.95 -54.90 15.67
CA ARG A 28 -13.66 -55.35 14.31
C ARG A 28 -14.77 -54.97 13.32
N GLU A 29 -16.03 -55.04 13.72
CA GLU A 29 -17.16 -54.63 12.89
C GLU A 29 -17.12 -53.15 12.54
N LEU A 30 -16.81 -52.28 13.51
CA LEU A 30 -16.63 -50.86 13.23
C LEU A 30 -15.49 -50.64 12.21
N MET A 31 -14.38 -51.35 12.36
CA MET A 31 -13.25 -51.24 11.41
C MET A 31 -13.68 -51.71 10.02
N ARG A 32 -14.44 -52.81 9.89
CA ARG A 32 -14.98 -53.27 8.61
C ARG A 32 -15.93 -52.27 7.96
N LEU A 33 -16.79 -51.61 8.74
CA LEU A 33 -17.68 -50.55 8.26
C LEU A 33 -16.87 -49.35 7.74
N LYS A 34 -15.82 -48.93 8.46
CA LYS A 34 -14.94 -47.85 8.02
C LYS A 34 -14.15 -48.21 6.77
N THR A 35 -13.61 -49.42 6.66
CA THR A 35 -12.90 -49.86 5.45
C THR A 35 -13.83 -49.89 4.23
N ARG A 36 -15.09 -50.32 4.40
CA ARG A 36 -16.09 -50.25 3.31
C ARG A 36 -16.39 -48.81 2.88
N LEU A 37 -16.55 -47.88 3.81
CA LEU A 37 -16.77 -46.47 3.49
C LEU A 37 -15.56 -45.84 2.77
N LEU A 38 -14.34 -46.23 3.14
CA LEU A 38 -13.13 -45.79 2.45
C LEU A 38 -13.01 -46.41 1.04
N ASN A 39 -13.40 -47.68 0.87
CA ASN A 39 -13.42 -48.31 -0.45
C ASN A 39 -14.52 -47.75 -1.36
N LEU A 40 -15.69 -47.41 -0.82
CA LEU A 40 -16.77 -46.73 -1.54
C LEU A 40 -16.36 -45.32 -2.00
N LYS A 41 -15.56 -44.60 -1.21
CA LYS A 41 -14.94 -43.34 -1.66
C LYS A 41 -13.96 -43.56 -2.81
N LYS A 42 -13.19 -44.66 -2.76
CA LYS A 42 -12.19 -44.97 -3.79
C LYS A 42 -12.80 -45.28 -5.17
N GLU A 43 -14.02 -45.83 -5.22
CA GLU A 43 -14.76 -46.08 -6.47
C GLU A 43 -15.52 -44.85 -6.99
N GLN A 44 -15.73 -43.82 -6.15
CA GLN A 44 -16.37 -42.56 -6.56
C GLN A 44 -15.36 -41.47 -6.98
N ASP A 45 -14.07 -41.67 -6.76
CA ASP A 45 -12.99 -40.72 -7.04
C ASP A 45 -12.29 -40.94 -8.41
N GLU A 46 -12.78 -41.83 -9.30
CA GLU A 46 -12.13 -42.07 -10.60
C GLU A 46 -12.37 -40.98 -11.67
N ASP A 47 -13.24 -39.99 -11.45
CA ASP A 47 -13.43 -38.93 -12.46
C ASP A 47 -14.03 -37.61 -11.92
N LEU A 48 -13.49 -37.12 -10.79
CA LEU A 48 -13.76 -35.75 -10.34
C LEU A 48 -12.43 -35.03 -10.17
N GLY A 49 -12.00 -34.36 -11.24
CA GLY A 49 -10.75 -33.59 -11.31
C GLY A 49 -10.56 -32.63 -10.12
N SER A 50 -9.29 -32.32 -9.84
CA SER A 50 -8.86 -31.63 -8.62
C SER A 50 -9.49 -30.24 -8.48
N ARG A 51 -10.48 -30.13 -7.58
CA ARG A 51 -11.12 -28.86 -7.15
C ARG A 51 -10.21 -28.04 -6.24
N GLY A 52 -8.99 -27.75 -6.67
CA GLY A 52 -8.06 -26.86 -5.95
C GLY A 52 -7.32 -27.48 -4.76
N GLY A 53 -7.06 -28.79 -4.79
CA GLY A 53 -6.28 -29.50 -3.75
C GLY A 53 -4.81 -29.74 -4.14
N ILE A 54 -4.08 -30.47 -3.28
CA ILE A 54 -2.70 -30.93 -3.58
C ILE A 54 -2.72 -31.74 -4.88
N LEU A 55 -1.82 -31.40 -5.82
CA LEU A 55 -1.72 -32.05 -7.13
C LEU A 55 -1.70 -33.57 -6.99
N THR A 56 -2.59 -34.24 -7.72
CA THR A 56 -2.57 -35.70 -7.79
C THR A 56 -1.33 -36.18 -8.54
N PRO A 57 -0.89 -37.43 -8.34
CA PRO A 57 0.26 -37.98 -9.07
C PRO A 57 0.11 -37.94 -10.60
N GLY A 58 -1.13 -38.04 -11.10
CA GLY A 58 -1.45 -37.93 -12.52
C GLY A 58 -1.26 -36.50 -13.05
N GLU A 59 -1.74 -35.50 -12.31
CA GLU A 59 -1.57 -34.08 -12.63
C GLU A 59 -0.10 -33.66 -12.54
N LEU A 60 0.63 -34.10 -11.50
CA LEU A 60 2.06 -33.84 -11.37
C LEU A 60 2.84 -34.41 -12.58
N LYS A 61 2.47 -35.61 -13.03
CA LYS A 61 3.06 -36.21 -14.23
C LYS A 61 2.73 -35.40 -15.47
N ALA A 62 1.48 -34.94 -15.64
CA ALA A 62 1.08 -34.11 -16.76
C ALA A 62 1.86 -32.79 -16.79
N VAL A 63 2.00 -32.11 -15.64
CA VAL A 63 2.77 -30.88 -15.52
C VAL A 63 4.23 -31.13 -15.87
N VAL A 64 4.88 -32.14 -15.27
CA VAL A 64 6.30 -32.45 -15.54
C VAL A 64 6.54 -32.82 -17.01
N MET A 65 5.60 -33.52 -17.65
CA MET A 65 5.70 -33.87 -19.07
C MET A 65 5.43 -32.70 -20.02
N GLY A 66 4.75 -31.65 -19.55
CA GLY A 66 4.47 -30.44 -20.33
C GLY A 66 5.60 -29.42 -20.34
N VAL A 67 6.65 -29.59 -19.51
CA VAL A 67 7.74 -28.61 -19.38
C VAL A 67 9.05 -29.13 -19.97
N SER A 68 9.78 -28.27 -20.67
CA SER A 68 11.02 -28.64 -21.34
C SER A 68 12.25 -28.59 -20.41
N SER A 69 12.16 -27.87 -19.29
CA SER A 69 13.27 -27.68 -18.34
C SER A 69 12.83 -27.48 -16.89
N ALA A 70 13.74 -27.77 -15.95
CA ALA A 70 13.51 -27.56 -14.51
C ALA A 70 13.40 -26.08 -14.12
N SER A 71 13.95 -25.16 -14.90
CA SER A 71 13.76 -23.71 -14.72
C SER A 71 12.34 -23.29 -15.07
N GLU A 72 11.80 -23.82 -16.16
CA GLU A 72 10.44 -23.54 -16.62
C GLU A 72 9.39 -24.13 -15.66
N PHE A 73 9.69 -25.28 -15.04
CA PHE A 73 8.85 -25.84 -13.96
C PHE A 73 8.82 -24.93 -12.71
N ARG A 74 9.92 -24.25 -12.38
CA ARG A 74 9.94 -23.28 -11.27
C ARG A 74 9.15 -22.03 -11.63
N ILE A 75 9.24 -21.56 -12.86
CA ILE A 75 8.48 -20.41 -13.37
C ILE A 75 6.96 -20.66 -13.27
N LEU A 76 6.50 -21.88 -13.55
CA LEU A 76 5.09 -22.29 -13.36
C LEU A 76 4.61 -22.16 -11.91
N GLY A 77 5.51 -22.33 -10.93
CA GLY A 77 5.22 -22.11 -9.52
C GLY A 77 5.40 -20.66 -9.04
N GLU A 78 6.20 -19.86 -9.75
CA GLU A 78 6.45 -18.45 -9.44
C GLU A 78 5.33 -17.52 -9.93
N ARG A 79 4.47 -17.98 -10.85
CA ARG A 79 3.37 -17.19 -11.43
C ARG A 79 2.14 -18.07 -11.67
N ILE A 80 1.16 -18.01 -10.76
CA ILE A 80 -0.08 -18.81 -10.80
C ILE A 80 -0.98 -18.43 -12.00
N LEU A 81 -0.77 -17.28 -12.62
CA LEU A 81 -1.59 -16.79 -13.72
C LEU A 81 -0.74 -16.45 -14.94
N SER A 82 -0.89 -17.26 -15.99
CA SER A 82 -0.67 -16.80 -17.35
C SER A 82 -1.60 -15.60 -17.58
N PRO A 83 -1.12 -14.50 -18.20
CA PRO A 83 -2.01 -13.49 -18.75
C PRO A 83 -3.07 -14.15 -19.65
N PRO A 84 -4.22 -13.50 -19.91
CA PRO A 84 -5.16 -13.97 -20.92
C PRO A 84 -4.39 -14.38 -22.19
N PRO A 85 -4.81 -15.45 -22.90
CA PRO A 85 -4.21 -15.76 -24.20
C PRO A 85 -4.18 -14.47 -25.01
N GLU A 86 -3.02 -14.15 -25.59
CA GLU A 86 -2.87 -13.01 -26.49
C GLU A 86 -3.97 -13.14 -27.56
N GLU A 87 -5.07 -12.39 -27.44
CA GLU A 87 -5.99 -12.26 -28.56
C GLU A 87 -5.23 -11.44 -29.60
N GLU A 88 -4.71 -12.14 -30.61
CA GLU A 88 -4.22 -11.52 -31.82
C GLU A 88 -5.40 -10.77 -32.44
N ASN A 89 -5.49 -9.46 -32.19
CA ASN A 89 -6.27 -8.57 -33.04
C ASN A 89 -5.67 -8.69 -34.44
N THR A 90 -6.41 -9.34 -35.34
CA THR A 90 -6.02 -9.65 -36.71
C THR A 90 -5.86 -8.42 -37.61
N GLU A 91 -5.85 -7.20 -37.06
CA GLU A 91 -5.82 -5.98 -37.85
C GLU A 91 -4.67 -4.99 -37.53
N THR A 92 -3.90 -5.13 -36.43
CA THR A 92 -2.85 -4.13 -36.13
C THR A 92 -1.54 -4.63 -35.50
N GLY A 93 -1.39 -5.90 -35.12
CA GLY A 93 -0.08 -6.47 -34.74
C GLY A 93 0.63 -5.81 -33.54
N GLU A 94 -0.06 -5.02 -32.71
CA GLU A 94 0.50 -4.45 -31.48
C GLU A 94 0.10 -5.27 -30.26
N LYS A 95 1.11 -5.84 -29.58
CA LYS A 95 0.98 -6.57 -28.31
C LYS A 95 0.69 -5.61 -27.17
N SER A 96 -0.57 -5.24 -26.95
CA SER A 96 -0.94 -4.53 -25.72
C SER A 96 -1.06 -5.51 -24.57
N THR A 97 -0.01 -5.66 -23.77
CA THR A 97 -0.11 -6.26 -22.44
C THR A 97 -0.91 -5.31 -21.56
N LYS A 98 -2.26 -5.41 -21.58
CA LYS A 98 -3.12 -4.69 -20.63
C LYS A 98 -2.70 -5.14 -19.23
N LYS A 99 -2.00 -4.27 -18.49
CA LYS A 99 -1.64 -4.52 -17.08
C LYS A 99 -2.94 -4.74 -16.30
N LEU A 100 -3.08 -5.89 -15.66
CA LEU A 100 -4.01 -6.05 -14.54
C LEU A 100 -3.66 -5.00 -13.48
N GLY A 101 -4.65 -4.28 -12.99
CA GLY A 101 -4.43 -3.33 -11.91
C GLY A 101 -5.73 -2.84 -11.30
N LEU A 102 -5.61 -2.06 -10.22
CA LEU A 102 -6.75 -1.52 -9.48
C LEU A 102 -7.74 -0.71 -10.36
N ASP A 103 -7.27 -0.15 -11.48
CA ASP A 103 -8.07 0.64 -12.44
C ASP A 103 -8.12 0.02 -13.85
N ALA A 104 -7.60 -1.20 -14.02
CA ALA A 104 -7.49 -1.83 -15.32
C ALA A 104 -7.94 -3.29 -15.23
N ASP A 105 -9.20 -3.49 -15.62
CA ASP A 105 -9.87 -4.78 -15.60
C ASP A 105 -10.04 -5.29 -17.04
N PRO A 106 -9.97 -6.61 -17.26
CA PRO A 106 -10.24 -7.20 -18.56
C PRO A 106 -11.73 -7.08 -18.89
N ASP A 107 -12.01 -6.98 -20.19
CA ASP A 107 -13.37 -6.83 -20.71
C ASP A 107 -14.23 -8.03 -20.24
N GLY A 108 -15.34 -7.73 -19.54
CA GLY A 108 -16.28 -8.74 -19.02
C GLY A 108 -16.09 -9.16 -17.56
N LEU A 109 -15.12 -8.61 -16.81
CA LEU A 109 -14.96 -8.90 -15.38
C LEU A 109 -16.11 -8.32 -14.55
N THR A 110 -16.86 -9.19 -13.88
CA THR A 110 -17.88 -8.80 -12.91
C THR A 110 -17.39 -9.08 -11.50
N TYR A 111 -17.50 -8.07 -10.64
CA TYR A 111 -17.15 -8.18 -9.23
C TYR A 111 -18.35 -8.57 -8.39
N SER A 112 -18.12 -9.41 -7.37
CA SER A 112 -19.12 -9.59 -6.32
C SER A 112 -19.30 -8.28 -5.54
N PRO A 113 -20.45 -8.04 -4.89
CA PRO A 113 -20.66 -6.83 -4.09
C PRO A 113 -19.58 -6.60 -3.03
N THR A 114 -19.03 -7.69 -2.48
CA THR A 114 -17.94 -7.67 -1.51
C THR A 114 -16.60 -7.29 -2.13
N GLU A 115 -16.29 -7.78 -3.33
CA GLU A 115 -15.07 -7.41 -4.07
C GLU A 115 -15.12 -5.96 -4.55
N ALA A 116 -16.27 -5.53 -5.07
CA ALA A 116 -16.47 -4.16 -5.53
C ALA A 116 -16.28 -3.16 -4.38
N SER A 117 -16.83 -3.46 -3.20
CA SER A 117 -16.64 -2.64 -1.99
C SER A 117 -15.17 -2.61 -1.56
N LYS A 118 -14.46 -3.75 -1.64
CA LYS A 118 -13.05 -3.85 -1.28
C LYS A 118 -12.15 -3.08 -2.26
N ILE A 119 -12.40 -3.18 -3.56
CA ILE A 119 -11.69 -2.42 -4.59
C ILE A 119 -11.92 -0.92 -4.41
N GLN A 120 -13.16 -0.50 -4.14
CA GLN A 120 -13.45 0.90 -3.87
C GLN A 120 -12.71 1.41 -2.63
N GLY A 121 -12.66 0.62 -1.55
CA GLY A 121 -11.88 0.93 -0.35
C GLY A 121 -10.38 1.06 -0.66
N LEU A 122 -9.83 0.15 -1.47
CA LEU A 122 -8.43 0.21 -1.90
C LEU A 122 -8.13 1.42 -2.79
N ARG A 123 -9.07 1.83 -3.66
CA ARG A 123 -8.95 3.07 -4.46
C ARG A 123 -8.90 4.29 -3.54
N ALA A 124 -9.83 4.39 -2.59
CA ALA A 124 -9.84 5.49 -1.62
C ALA A 124 -8.57 5.53 -0.76
N HIS A 125 -8.08 4.36 -0.34
CA HIS A 125 -6.83 4.25 0.42
C HIS A 125 -5.62 4.69 -0.42
N ARG A 126 -5.52 4.22 -1.67
CA ARG A 126 -4.47 4.66 -2.61
C ARG A 126 -4.51 6.17 -2.82
N ASP A 127 -5.70 6.75 -3.03
CA ASP A 127 -5.84 8.18 -3.26
C ASP A 127 -5.35 8.98 -2.03
N GLY A 128 -5.63 8.49 -0.81
CA GLY A 128 -5.09 9.03 0.44
C GLY A 128 -3.55 8.92 0.53
N LEU A 129 -2.97 7.79 0.14
CA LEU A 129 -1.52 7.61 0.09
C LEU A 129 -0.87 8.52 -0.96
N ILE A 130 -1.48 8.69 -2.13
CA ILE A 130 -1.00 9.61 -3.17
C ILE A 130 -1.04 11.06 -2.67
N HIS A 131 -2.12 11.45 -1.98
CA HIS A 131 -2.22 12.76 -1.35
C HIS A 131 -1.09 13.00 -0.35
N ARG A 132 -0.85 12.04 0.56
CA ARG A 132 0.26 12.10 1.51
C ARG A 132 1.62 12.17 0.80
N GLN A 133 1.80 11.45 -0.31
CA GLN A 133 3.03 11.51 -1.10
C GLN A 133 3.27 12.92 -1.68
N GLN A 134 2.22 13.57 -2.20
CA GLN A 134 2.32 14.93 -2.72
C GLN A 134 2.64 15.94 -1.60
N MET A 135 2.08 15.75 -0.41
CA MET A 135 2.39 16.56 0.76
C MET A 135 3.86 16.42 1.18
N LEU A 136 4.41 15.20 1.25
CA LEU A 136 5.82 14.97 1.60
C LEU A 136 6.78 15.60 0.59
N LYS A 137 6.50 15.43 -0.72
CA LYS A 137 7.27 16.11 -1.79
C LYS A 137 7.24 17.63 -1.66
N ALA A 138 6.08 18.19 -1.30
CA ALA A 138 5.95 19.63 -1.04
C ALA A 138 6.74 20.06 0.20
N ARG A 139 6.80 19.23 1.26
CA ARG A 139 7.62 19.49 2.45
C ARG A 139 9.12 19.45 2.17
N ASP A 140 9.59 18.48 1.38
CA ASP A 140 11.01 18.45 0.98
C ASP A 140 11.39 19.69 0.16
N THR A 141 10.52 20.07 -0.79
CA THR A 141 10.68 21.32 -1.55
C THR A 141 10.73 22.53 -0.62
N PHE A 142 9.79 22.61 0.33
CA PHE A 142 9.73 23.68 1.33
C PHE A 142 10.99 23.73 2.20
N LEU A 143 11.50 22.59 2.66
CA LEU A 143 12.74 22.49 3.43
C LEU A 143 13.94 23.03 2.64
N GLY A 144 14.02 22.73 1.34
CA GLY A 144 14.98 23.32 0.43
C GLY A 144 14.88 24.85 0.38
N LEU A 145 13.67 25.38 0.23
CA LEU A 145 13.41 26.82 0.16
C LEU A 145 13.71 27.53 1.48
N VAL A 146 13.41 26.94 2.64
CA VAL A 146 13.77 27.50 3.96
C VAL A 146 15.30 27.64 4.09
N ARG A 147 16.06 26.65 3.61
CA ARG A 147 17.53 26.72 3.60
C ARG A 147 18.08 27.76 2.62
N GLN A 148 17.38 28.04 1.53
CA GLN A 148 17.75 29.12 0.62
C GLN A 148 17.43 30.48 1.25
N ARG A 149 16.24 30.61 1.86
CA ARG A 149 15.81 31.80 2.58
C ARG A 149 16.76 32.16 3.73
N SER A 150 17.24 31.19 4.50
CA SER A 150 18.21 31.46 5.56
C SER A 150 19.53 32.02 5.03
N LYS A 151 20.02 31.55 3.88
CA LYS A 151 21.19 32.12 3.19
C LYS A 151 20.93 33.55 2.71
N ALA A 152 19.77 33.80 2.11
CA ALA A 152 19.40 35.16 1.66
C ALA A 152 19.36 36.15 2.84
N ILE A 153 18.81 35.73 3.99
CA ILE A 153 18.81 36.53 5.22
C ILE A 153 20.25 36.82 5.69
N VAL A 154 21.15 35.82 5.65
CA VAL A 154 22.57 36.02 6.02
C VAL A 154 23.25 37.03 5.11
N GLU A 155 23.01 36.97 3.79
CA GLU A 155 23.60 37.92 2.85
C GLU A 155 23.08 39.35 3.09
N LYS A 156 21.78 39.53 3.35
CA LYS A 156 21.22 40.83 3.73
C LYS A 156 21.80 41.32 5.07
N LEU A 157 21.93 40.46 6.07
CA LEU A 157 22.57 40.81 7.36
C LEU A 157 24.03 41.27 7.21
N LYS A 158 24.80 40.68 6.28
CA LYS A 158 26.17 41.13 5.98
C LYS A 158 26.21 42.50 5.32
N GLN A 159 25.19 42.86 4.55
CA GLN A 159 25.07 44.17 3.89
C GLN A 159 24.69 45.26 4.89
N THR A 160 23.67 45.00 5.73
CA THR A 160 23.16 45.97 6.71
C THR A 160 24.09 46.12 7.92
N ASP A 161 24.74 45.03 8.38
CA ASP A 161 25.72 45.05 9.46
C ASP A 161 26.99 44.26 9.12
N PRO A 162 27.93 44.86 8.36
CA PRO A 162 29.19 44.23 8.00
C PRO A 162 30.09 43.91 9.20
N LYS A 163 29.93 44.63 10.32
CA LYS A 163 30.74 44.44 11.55
C LYS A 163 30.21 43.29 12.41
N GLY A 164 28.99 42.82 12.17
CA GLY A 164 28.35 41.75 12.91
C GLY A 164 28.94 40.35 12.70
N GLY A 165 29.89 40.15 11.79
CA GLY A 165 30.59 38.87 11.63
C GLY A 165 29.64 37.70 11.33
N TRP A 166 28.64 37.92 10.48
CA TRP A 166 27.60 36.95 10.13
C TRP A 166 28.15 35.86 9.22
N LYS A 167 28.41 34.67 9.77
CA LYS A 167 28.79 33.46 9.00
C LYS A 167 27.59 32.57 8.70
N ASP A 168 26.75 32.36 9.70
CA ASP A 168 25.58 31.48 9.62
C ASP A 168 24.55 31.86 10.68
N ILE A 169 23.29 31.53 10.44
CA ILE A 169 22.17 31.71 11.37
C ILE A 169 21.48 30.36 11.62
N CYS A 170 20.64 30.28 12.65
CA CYS A 170 19.84 29.10 12.90
C CYS A 170 18.94 28.73 11.70
N GLY A 171 18.22 29.70 11.13
CA GLY A 171 17.44 29.51 9.90
C GLY A 171 16.18 28.65 10.05
N PHE A 172 15.82 28.24 11.27
CA PHE A 172 14.60 27.47 11.51
C PHE A 172 13.37 28.34 11.21
N ASP A 173 12.51 27.88 10.31
CA ASP A 173 11.21 28.50 10.00
C ASP A 173 10.12 27.83 10.85
N SER A 174 9.30 28.62 11.54
CA SER A 174 8.24 28.10 12.42
C SER A 174 7.23 27.19 11.72
N ARG A 175 7.06 27.31 10.39
CA ARG A 175 6.16 26.46 9.61
C ARG A 175 6.60 25.01 9.52
N LEU A 176 7.87 24.72 9.84
CA LEU A 176 8.37 23.35 9.95
C LEU A 176 7.80 22.61 11.17
N ALA A 177 7.14 23.31 12.10
CA ALA A 177 6.48 22.73 13.25
C ALA A 177 4.95 22.59 13.07
N TRP A 178 4.43 22.94 11.90
CA TRP A 178 3.00 22.79 11.57
C TRP A 178 2.60 21.32 11.47
N SER A 179 1.33 21.04 11.78
CA SER A 179 0.76 19.72 11.54
C SER A 179 0.68 19.40 10.04
N ASP A 180 0.38 18.13 9.73
CA ASP A 180 0.13 17.68 8.36
C ASP A 180 -1.01 18.48 7.73
N GLU A 181 -2.09 18.68 8.47
CA GLU A 181 -3.28 19.40 8.02
C GLU A 181 -3.02 20.89 7.81
N GLU A 182 -2.36 21.56 8.76
CA GLU A 182 -2.03 22.98 8.65
C GLU A 182 -1.13 23.26 7.43
N PHE A 183 -0.13 22.38 7.22
CA PHE A 183 0.74 22.49 6.06
C PHE A 183 0.00 22.19 4.75
N ASP A 184 -0.92 21.23 4.77
CA ASP A 184 -1.72 20.84 3.61
C ASP A 184 -2.67 21.96 3.18
N GLU A 185 -3.37 22.59 4.13
CA GLU A 185 -4.21 23.76 3.89
C GLU A 185 -3.38 24.92 3.29
N TRP A 186 -2.20 25.20 3.87
CA TRP A 186 -1.34 26.25 3.36
C TRP A 186 -0.81 25.94 1.94
N ARG A 187 -0.33 24.71 1.66
CA ARG A 187 0.22 24.39 0.33
C ARG A 187 -0.85 24.45 -0.77
N LEU A 188 -2.10 24.14 -0.42
CA LEU A 188 -3.25 24.17 -1.32
C LEU A 188 -3.82 25.58 -1.48
N SER A 189 -3.60 26.47 -0.52
CA SER A 189 -3.95 27.88 -0.64
C SER A 189 -3.25 28.53 -1.84
N GLU A 190 -3.87 29.58 -2.40
CA GLU A 190 -3.24 30.33 -3.49
C GLU A 190 -1.87 30.88 -3.11
N ILE A 191 -1.73 31.34 -1.86
CA ILE A 191 -0.53 32.01 -1.36
C ILE A 191 0.62 30.99 -1.25
N GLY A 192 0.38 29.86 -0.60
CA GLY A 192 1.38 28.79 -0.46
C GLY A 192 1.73 28.14 -1.80
N SER A 193 0.74 27.88 -2.66
CA SER A 193 0.97 27.33 -4.00
C SER A 193 1.81 28.26 -4.87
N LYS A 194 1.54 29.58 -4.84
CA LYS A 194 2.35 30.59 -5.55
C LYS A 194 3.76 30.64 -4.98
N ALA A 195 3.93 30.60 -3.66
CA ALA A 195 5.26 30.63 -3.03
C ALA A 195 6.11 29.40 -3.35
N LEU A 196 5.53 28.20 -3.30
CA LEU A 196 6.22 26.95 -3.65
C LEU A 196 6.61 26.93 -5.14
N LYS A 197 5.75 27.44 -6.02
CA LYS A 197 6.05 27.53 -7.47
C LYS A 197 7.08 28.60 -7.82
N ALA A 198 7.00 29.77 -7.17
CA ALA A 198 7.97 30.85 -7.38
C ALA A 198 9.36 30.44 -6.92
N GLY A 199 9.46 29.68 -5.82
CA GLY A 199 10.73 29.16 -5.32
C GLY A 199 11.71 30.25 -4.86
N THR A 200 11.24 31.49 -4.68
CA THR A 200 12.06 32.62 -4.25
C THR A 200 11.93 32.86 -2.73
N PRO A 201 13.02 33.21 -2.03
CA PRO A 201 12.98 33.58 -0.60
C PRO A 201 11.93 34.64 -0.24
N GLU A 202 11.71 35.60 -1.12
CA GLU A 202 10.80 36.73 -0.94
C GLU A 202 9.33 36.29 -1.01
N ALA A 203 8.99 35.43 -1.99
CA ALA A 203 7.66 34.82 -2.06
C ALA A 203 7.39 33.89 -0.86
N LEU A 204 8.42 33.20 -0.37
CA LEU A 204 8.31 32.34 0.82
C LEU A 204 8.12 33.16 2.11
N ALA A 205 8.70 34.36 2.18
CA ALA A 205 8.52 35.29 3.27
C ALA A 205 7.12 35.93 3.25
N SER A 206 6.66 36.33 2.07
CA SER A 206 5.34 36.96 1.87
C SER A 206 4.17 35.99 2.07
N SER A 207 4.43 34.69 1.95
CA SER A 207 3.43 33.63 2.22
C SER A 207 3.31 33.23 3.68
N TYR A 208 4.04 33.89 4.57
CA TYR A 208 3.90 33.69 6.01
C TYR A 208 2.57 34.29 6.48
N PRO A 209 1.73 33.53 7.21
CA PRO A 209 0.45 34.06 7.69
C PRO A 209 0.66 35.35 8.48
N GLU A 210 -0.07 36.40 8.09
CA GLU A 210 -0.11 37.61 8.90
C GLU A 210 -0.86 37.31 10.19
N ALA A 211 -0.23 37.64 11.32
CA ALA A 211 -0.98 37.76 12.56
C ALA A 211 -1.90 38.96 12.38
N THR A 212 -3.16 38.70 12.05
CA THR A 212 -4.22 39.69 12.19
C THR A 212 -4.31 39.99 13.68
N ASP A 213 -3.98 41.22 14.06
CA ASP A 213 -4.35 41.70 15.38
C ASP A 213 -5.88 41.81 15.47
N ALA A 214 -6.39 41.94 16.70
CA ALA A 214 -7.82 41.98 16.96
C ALA A 214 -8.54 43.20 16.33
N ASP A 215 -7.78 44.17 15.83
CA ASP A 215 -8.31 45.44 15.30
C ASP A 215 -8.33 45.48 13.75
N GLY A 216 -7.75 44.50 13.05
CA GLY A 216 -7.92 44.33 11.61
C GLY A 216 -7.28 45.42 10.75
N ASP A 217 -6.39 46.22 11.32
CA ASP A 217 -5.71 47.28 10.59
C ASP A 217 -4.53 46.72 9.78
N THR A 218 -4.59 46.93 8.47
CA THR A 218 -3.50 46.63 7.54
C THR A 218 -2.57 47.83 7.48
N ALA A 219 -1.31 47.65 7.90
CA ALA A 219 -0.31 48.71 7.85
C ALA A 219 -0.06 49.15 6.39
N MET A 220 -0.26 50.43 6.10
CA MET A 220 0.03 51.03 4.80
C MET A 220 1.54 51.05 4.54
N ASP A 221 1.94 50.54 3.36
CA ASP A 221 3.32 50.45 2.85
C ASP A 221 3.80 51.83 2.40
N ASP A 222 4.47 52.57 3.29
CA ASP A 222 5.20 53.80 2.95
C ASP A 222 6.71 53.56 3.09
N THR A 223 7.39 53.54 1.94
CA THR A 223 8.85 53.57 1.74
C THR A 223 9.66 52.55 2.56
N LYS A 224 9.77 51.32 2.05
CA LYS A 224 10.59 50.24 2.65
C LYS A 224 12.02 50.68 2.87
N SER A 225 12.40 50.84 4.14
CA SER A 225 13.80 50.96 4.52
C SER A 225 14.49 49.59 4.37
N ASP A 226 15.82 49.56 4.24
CA ASP A 226 16.59 48.30 4.20
C ASP A 226 16.35 47.42 5.45
N GLU A 227 15.94 48.03 6.58
CA GLU A 227 15.57 47.34 7.81
C GLU A 227 14.20 46.63 7.69
N ASP A 228 13.23 47.23 6.99
CA ASP A 228 11.90 46.64 6.74
C ASP A 228 11.98 45.47 5.74
N GLU A 229 12.87 45.54 4.75
CA GLU A 229 13.16 44.42 3.85
C GLU A 229 13.74 43.22 4.60
N LEU A 230 14.66 43.46 5.54
CA LEU A 230 15.23 42.40 6.36
C LEU A 230 14.20 41.82 7.33
N ALA A 231 13.35 42.65 7.94
CA ALA A 231 12.29 42.23 8.84
C ALA A 231 11.26 41.34 8.12
N SER A 232 10.80 41.76 6.93
CA SER A 232 9.90 40.98 6.10
C SER A 232 10.55 39.66 5.64
N LEU A 233 11.81 39.71 5.14
CA LEU A 233 12.51 38.51 4.68
C LEU A 233 12.77 37.50 5.82
N SER A 234 13.02 37.97 7.05
CA SER A 234 13.30 37.13 8.21
C SER A 234 12.07 36.72 9.03
N ARG A 235 10.86 37.15 8.63
CA ARG A 235 9.60 36.85 9.33
C ARG A 235 9.37 35.36 9.55
N GLY A 236 9.21 34.95 10.81
CA GLY A 236 9.02 33.55 11.20
C GLY A 236 10.27 32.68 11.15
N VAL A 237 11.44 33.25 10.85
CA VAL A 237 12.74 32.55 10.79
C VAL A 237 13.59 32.91 12.00
N CYS A 238 14.21 31.91 12.62
CA CYS A 238 15.14 32.11 13.72
C CYS A 238 16.49 32.67 13.21
N THR A 239 16.78 33.92 13.50
CA THR A 239 18.03 34.61 13.13
C THR A 239 19.16 34.45 14.16
N LYS A 240 18.93 33.72 15.26
CA LYS A 240 19.94 33.54 16.33
C LYS A 240 21.16 32.77 15.82
N LYS A 241 22.35 33.23 16.19
CA LYS A 241 23.62 32.49 16.00
C LYS A 241 23.64 31.30 16.96
N ARG A 242 23.96 30.10 16.45
CA ARG A 242 24.06 28.84 17.24
C ARG A 242 22.90 28.65 18.22
N CYS A 243 21.68 28.58 17.70
CA CYS A 243 20.50 28.38 18.54
C CYS A 243 20.45 26.94 19.09
N GLU A 244 20.49 26.78 20.42
CA GLU A 244 20.37 25.46 21.07
C GLU A 244 18.95 24.88 20.97
N ARG A 245 17.90 25.73 20.86
CA ARG A 245 16.50 25.26 20.75
C ARG A 245 16.21 24.49 19.47
N HIS A 246 16.84 24.89 18.36
CA HIS A 246 16.67 24.23 17.06
C HIS A 246 17.98 23.56 16.65
N LYS A 247 18.69 22.95 17.60
CA LYS A 247 19.94 22.28 17.28
C LYS A 247 19.66 21.11 16.34
N GLN A 248 20.40 21.04 15.24
CA GLN A 248 20.29 19.96 14.23
C GLN A 248 18.90 19.82 13.58
N TRP A 249 18.03 20.83 13.64
CA TRP A 249 16.68 20.78 13.07
C TRP A 249 16.65 20.32 11.61
N VAL A 250 17.64 20.74 10.81
CA VAL A 250 17.76 20.34 9.39
C VAL A 250 17.91 18.82 9.27
N LYS A 251 18.78 18.21 10.10
CA LYS A 251 19.04 16.77 10.02
C LYS A 251 17.82 15.98 10.46
N VAL A 252 17.18 16.41 11.55
CA VAL A 252 15.95 15.77 12.06
C VAL A 252 14.88 15.79 10.98
N GLN A 253 14.59 16.96 10.40
CA GLN A 253 13.57 17.08 9.37
C GLN A 253 13.87 16.30 8.09
N GLN A 254 15.14 16.27 7.66
CA GLN A 254 15.53 15.43 6.51
C GLN A 254 15.32 13.94 6.78
N GLN A 255 15.64 13.48 8.00
CA GLN A 255 15.50 12.07 8.36
C GLN A 255 14.03 11.67 8.50
N GLU A 256 13.19 12.54 9.06
CA GLU A 256 11.74 12.33 9.15
C GLU A 256 11.13 12.21 7.74
N LEU A 257 11.45 13.14 6.82
CA LEU A 257 10.96 13.07 5.44
C LEU A 257 11.38 11.80 4.71
N ILE A 258 12.67 11.43 4.80
CA ILE A 258 13.17 10.20 4.16
C ILE A 258 12.44 8.97 4.71
N PHE A 259 12.31 8.89 6.03
CA PHE A 259 11.62 7.78 6.68
C PHE A 259 10.15 7.69 6.25
N GLU A 260 9.43 8.82 6.26
CA GLU A 260 8.03 8.84 5.86
C GLU A 260 7.82 8.51 4.37
N GLU A 261 8.72 8.97 3.49
CA GLU A 261 8.68 8.61 2.07
C GLU A 261 8.92 7.12 1.84
N GLU A 262 9.86 6.52 2.58
CA GLU A 262 10.13 5.07 2.51
C GLU A 262 8.94 4.24 3.00
N VAL A 263 8.35 4.61 4.14
CA VAL A 263 7.15 3.96 4.68
C VAL A 263 5.99 4.07 3.69
N LEU A 264 5.74 5.28 3.16
CA LEU A 264 4.67 5.50 2.20
C LEU A 264 4.86 4.70 0.91
N GLY A 265 6.10 4.57 0.45
CA GLY A 265 6.43 3.73 -0.70
C GLY A 265 6.07 2.25 -0.47
N GLN A 266 6.33 1.74 0.74
CA GLN A 266 5.94 0.37 1.12
C GLN A 266 4.42 0.21 1.21
N ASP A 267 3.72 1.21 1.74
CA ASP A 267 2.26 1.19 1.87
C ASP A 267 1.57 1.21 0.51
N LEU A 268 2.07 2.00 -0.45
CA LEU A 268 1.58 2.00 -1.83
C LEU A 268 1.76 0.64 -2.51
N VAL A 269 2.96 0.05 -2.40
CA VAL A 269 3.22 -1.29 -2.95
C VAL A 269 2.32 -2.35 -2.32
N THR A 270 2.07 -2.25 -1.02
CA THR A 270 1.16 -3.18 -0.32
C THR A 270 -0.28 -3.01 -0.79
N CYS A 271 -0.74 -1.75 -0.93
CA CYS A 271 -2.07 -1.44 -1.45
C CYS A 271 -2.27 -1.97 -2.88
N GLU A 272 -1.26 -1.84 -3.74
CA GLU A 272 -1.29 -2.38 -5.12
C GLU A 272 -1.32 -3.91 -5.13
N LYS A 273 -0.53 -4.58 -4.27
CA LYS A 273 -0.57 -6.05 -4.14
C LYS A 273 -1.92 -6.56 -3.66
N GLU A 274 -2.53 -5.88 -2.70
CA GLU A 274 -3.88 -6.23 -2.22
C GLU A 274 -4.92 -6.04 -3.31
N ALA A 275 -4.80 -4.98 -4.12
CA ALA A 275 -5.65 -4.75 -5.27
C ALA A 275 -5.54 -5.88 -6.30
N LEU A 276 -4.29 -6.24 -6.67
CA LEU A 276 -4.02 -7.33 -7.58
C LEU A 276 -4.63 -8.64 -7.07
N ASN A 277 -4.45 -8.98 -5.80
CA ASN A 277 -5.03 -10.20 -5.22
C ASN A 277 -6.57 -10.24 -5.35
N VAL A 278 -7.26 -9.12 -5.19
CA VAL A 278 -8.73 -9.07 -5.33
C VAL A 278 -9.15 -9.23 -6.79
N VAL A 279 -8.43 -8.58 -7.70
CA VAL A 279 -8.65 -8.69 -9.15
C VAL A 279 -8.40 -10.13 -9.62
N GLU A 280 -7.31 -10.75 -9.17
CA GLU A 280 -6.96 -12.15 -9.47
C GLU A 280 -8.02 -13.12 -8.96
N GLN A 281 -8.53 -12.92 -7.73
CA GLN A 281 -9.62 -13.75 -7.20
C GLN A 281 -10.89 -13.64 -8.04
N ALA A 282 -11.24 -12.43 -8.49
CA ALA A 282 -12.40 -12.23 -9.34
C ALA A 282 -12.22 -12.89 -10.72
N MET A 283 -11.01 -12.86 -11.30
CA MET A 283 -10.70 -13.55 -12.56
C MET A 283 -10.80 -15.06 -12.42
N LEU A 284 -10.24 -15.62 -11.35
CA LEU A 284 -10.34 -17.06 -11.09
C LEU A 284 -11.78 -17.53 -10.97
N ARG A 285 -12.66 -16.71 -10.36
CA ARG A 285 -14.10 -17.00 -10.34
C ARG A 285 -14.69 -16.98 -11.76
N MET A 286 -14.43 -15.92 -12.53
CA MET A 286 -14.96 -15.81 -13.89
C MET A 286 -14.56 -17.01 -14.76
N TRP A 287 -13.30 -17.46 -14.68
CA TRP A 287 -12.84 -18.63 -15.43
C TRP A 287 -13.52 -19.91 -14.94
N ALA A 288 -13.68 -20.09 -13.63
CA ALA A 288 -14.40 -21.23 -13.08
C ALA A 288 -15.88 -21.28 -13.49
N GLU A 289 -16.54 -20.12 -13.62
CA GLU A 289 -17.91 -20.01 -14.12
C GLU A 289 -17.97 -20.38 -15.62
N LYS A 290 -17.06 -19.84 -16.43
CA LYS A 290 -16.98 -20.14 -17.87
C LYS A 290 -16.71 -21.62 -18.16
N ASP A 291 -15.87 -22.27 -17.35
CA ASP A 291 -15.58 -23.70 -17.49
C ASP A 291 -16.79 -24.56 -17.10
N ASN A 292 -17.56 -24.17 -16.08
CA ASN A 292 -18.81 -24.87 -15.73
C ASN A 292 -19.87 -24.72 -16.83
N ASP A 293 -20.04 -23.53 -17.40
CA ASP A 293 -21.00 -23.29 -18.48
C ASP A 293 -20.68 -24.13 -19.73
N GLN A 294 -19.40 -24.29 -20.06
CA GLN A 294 -18.96 -25.16 -21.16
C GLN A 294 -19.24 -26.66 -20.93
N VAL A 295 -19.29 -27.11 -19.67
CA VAL A 295 -19.59 -28.51 -19.33
C VAL A 295 -21.09 -28.79 -19.42
N ASP A 296 -21.94 -27.80 -19.17
CA ASP A 296 -23.40 -27.95 -19.24
C ASP A 296 -23.94 -27.87 -20.67
N ASP A 297 -23.26 -27.20 -21.61
CA ASP A 297 -23.62 -27.12 -23.04
C ASP A 297 -23.30 -28.41 -23.85
N VAL A 298 -22.62 -29.39 -23.26
CA VAL A 298 -22.20 -30.65 -23.92
C VAL A 298 -23.12 -31.84 -23.56
N LYS A 299 -24.26 -31.60 -22.90
CA LYS A 299 -25.29 -32.62 -22.62
C LYS A 299 -26.54 -32.48 -23.49
#